data_AF-A0A840UKR8-F1
#
_entry.id   AF-A0A840UKR8-F1
#
_cell.length_a   1.000
_cell.length_b   1.000
_cell.length_c   1.000
_cell.angle_alpha   90.00
_cell.angle_beta   90.00
_cell.angle_gamma   90.00
#
_symmetry.space_group_name_H-M   'P 1'
#
loop_
_entity.id
_entity.type
_entity.pdbx_description
1 polymer ?
#
loop_
_entity_poly.entity_id
_entity_poly.type
_entity_poly.pdbx_seq_one_letter_code
_entity_poly.pdbx_strand_id
1 'polypeptide(L)'
;MSDQGYVYILINPSMKGIINVGGTRRDPDEWASELSASTGVPTPFFVGYQAEVNNYTHAEAFVHKLLDAYRVNDNREFFNTSITEAINAIMEYIKIDDQYDENNSQLEADCLDAQTSAYEVEEKIADDYYNGTNGQFQDYEEAMKHYKKAVALGSGSACQSIGLMYRLGEGVHTDLREALRWYKEGLRRKAYGTYYHMLQVYLALEEFENANKCMQKIFFEDDLFYMSMGTVSYLKACQWKNIDNNFIELELIQRHIPRIKDYLETQAQSNDKYKDMYIEMVRDLNSACDYYHIQQTGSDNQEQLNMQKALLKAYKSGHYKRCPTCKKICFENAVVCPVCGNKLI
;
A
#
# COMPACT_ATOMS: atom_id res chain seq x y z
N MET A 1 26.76 1.03 -28.24
CA MET A 1 26.52 2.25 -29.04
C MET A 1 25.84 3.21 -28.09
N SER A 2 26.30 4.46 -27.96
CA SER A 2 25.64 5.40 -27.06
C SER A 2 24.20 5.64 -27.54
N ASP A 3 23.24 5.45 -26.64
CA ASP A 3 21.83 5.81 -26.86
C ASP A 3 21.59 7.29 -26.54
N GLN A 4 22.61 8.12 -26.74
CA GLN A 4 22.52 9.56 -26.53
C GLN A 4 21.58 10.15 -27.58
N GLY A 5 20.72 11.06 -27.14
CA GLY A 5 19.70 11.66 -27.99
C GLY A 5 18.82 12.62 -27.20
N TYR A 6 17.58 12.75 -27.65
CA TYR A 6 16.61 13.69 -27.10
C TYR A 6 15.39 12.95 -26.58
N VAL A 7 14.87 13.39 -25.44
CA VAL A 7 13.47 13.17 -25.05
C VAL A 7 12.70 14.46 -25.32
N TYR A 8 11.52 14.35 -25.93
CA TYR A 8 10.77 15.50 -26.42
C TYR A 8 9.28 15.38 -26.13
N ILE A 9 8.60 16.53 -26.19
CA ILE A 9 7.15 16.66 -26.11
C ILE A 9 6.65 17.30 -27.39
N LEU A 10 5.75 16.64 -28.10
CA LEU A 10 5.04 17.25 -29.23
C LEU A 10 3.64 17.71 -28.81
N ILE A 11 3.29 18.91 -29.27
CA ILE A 11 1.98 19.51 -29.09
C ILE A 11 1.28 19.69 -30.44
N ASN A 12 -0.04 19.56 -30.43
CA ASN A 12 -0.87 19.74 -31.62
C ASN A 12 -2.08 20.61 -31.29
N PRO A 13 -2.24 21.80 -31.91
CA PRO A 13 -3.36 22.69 -31.64
C PRO A 13 -4.75 22.07 -31.88
N SER A 14 -4.82 21.05 -32.74
CA SER A 14 -6.05 20.32 -33.04
C SER A 14 -6.38 19.23 -31.99
N MET A 15 -5.44 18.87 -31.12
CA MET A 15 -5.59 17.86 -30.06
C MET A 15 -5.49 18.51 -28.67
N LYS A 16 -6.53 19.26 -28.28
CA LYS A 16 -6.54 19.99 -27.00
C LYS A 16 -6.41 19.03 -25.80
N GLY A 17 -5.45 19.30 -24.93
CA GLY A 17 -5.21 18.54 -23.70
C GLY A 17 -4.47 17.22 -23.90
N ILE A 18 -4.09 16.89 -25.14
CA ILE A 18 -3.32 15.68 -25.45
C ILE A 18 -1.94 16.09 -25.97
N ILE A 19 -0.92 15.49 -25.40
CA ILE A 19 0.48 15.66 -25.81
C ILE A 19 1.07 14.32 -26.24
N ASN A 20 2.11 14.35 -27.05
CA ASN A 20 2.93 13.19 -27.36
C ASN A 20 4.28 13.32 -26.65
N VAL A 21 4.78 12.24 -26.05
CA VAL A 21 6.10 12.19 -25.43
C VAL A 21 6.88 11.04 -26.07
N GLY A 22 8.03 11.34 -26.66
CA GLY A 22 8.84 10.34 -27.33
C GLY A 22 10.34 10.60 -27.16
N GLY A 23 11.14 9.63 -27.59
CA GLY A 23 12.58 9.72 -27.61
C GLY A 23 13.14 9.52 -29.03
N THR A 24 14.25 10.20 -29.35
CA THR A 24 14.89 10.08 -30.67
C THR A 24 16.38 10.38 -30.61
N ARG A 25 17.15 9.84 -31.57
CA ARG A 25 18.54 10.27 -31.80
C ARG A 25 18.65 11.51 -32.69
N ARG A 26 17.60 11.82 -33.44
CA ARG A 26 17.58 12.92 -34.41
C ARG A 26 17.13 14.20 -33.73
N ASP A 27 17.35 15.33 -34.37
CA ASP A 27 16.78 16.60 -33.90
C ASP A 27 15.23 16.52 -33.86
N PRO A 28 14.58 16.85 -32.72
CA PRO A 28 13.13 16.71 -32.59
C PRO A 28 12.31 17.65 -33.49
N ASP A 29 12.84 18.80 -33.94
CA ASP A 29 12.13 19.70 -34.87
C ASP A 29 12.07 19.11 -36.28
N GLU A 30 13.16 18.45 -36.72
CA GLU A 30 13.18 17.68 -37.97
C GLU A 30 12.18 16.50 -37.91
N TRP A 31 12.16 15.78 -36.79
CA TRP A 31 11.24 14.67 -36.56
C TRP A 31 9.76 15.10 -36.51
N ALA A 32 9.44 16.21 -35.84
CA ALA A 32 8.10 16.78 -35.79
C ALA A 32 7.59 17.19 -37.19
N SER A 33 8.49 17.67 -38.04
CA SER A 33 8.20 18.03 -39.43
C SER A 33 7.89 16.80 -40.29
N GLU A 34 8.63 15.70 -40.13
CA GLU A 34 8.37 14.42 -40.81
C GLU A 34 7.04 13.79 -40.38
N LEU A 35 6.74 13.78 -39.08
CA LEU A 35 5.45 13.32 -38.55
C LEU A 35 4.28 14.15 -39.09
N SER A 36 4.47 15.47 -39.22
CA SER A 36 3.47 16.38 -39.78
C SER A 36 3.23 16.19 -41.28
N ALA A 37 4.12 15.49 -41.98
CA ALA A 37 3.97 15.12 -43.39
C ALA A 37 3.26 13.77 -43.60
N SER A 38 3.08 12.97 -42.54
CA SER A 38 2.45 11.66 -42.59
C SER A 38 0.92 11.74 -42.63
N THR A 39 0.28 10.99 -43.53
CA THR A 39 -1.18 10.98 -43.66
C THR A 39 -1.82 10.07 -42.62
N GLY A 40 -2.62 10.61 -41.69
CA GLY A 40 -3.43 9.81 -40.76
C GLY A 40 -3.48 10.29 -39.31
N VAL A 41 -2.77 11.36 -38.96
CA VAL A 41 -2.81 12.02 -37.64
C VAL A 41 -3.17 13.49 -37.88
N PRO A 42 -3.88 14.17 -36.96
CA PRO A 42 -4.03 15.62 -37.03
C PRO A 42 -2.66 16.29 -37.11
N THR A 43 -2.49 17.33 -37.92
CA THR A 43 -1.22 18.07 -38.10
C THR A 43 -1.51 19.58 -38.07
N PRO A 44 -0.50 20.45 -37.87
CA PRO A 44 0.92 20.16 -37.59
C PRO A 44 1.21 19.85 -36.12
N PHE A 45 2.27 19.07 -35.88
CA PHE A 45 2.91 18.93 -34.57
C PHE A 45 4.02 19.96 -34.41
N PHE A 46 4.20 20.45 -33.19
CA PHE A 46 5.31 21.33 -32.80
C PHE A 46 6.04 20.73 -31.62
N VAL A 47 7.35 20.94 -31.53
CA VAL A 47 8.10 20.64 -30.31
C VAL A 47 7.69 21.65 -29.24
N GLY A 48 7.01 21.17 -28.20
CA GLY A 48 6.64 21.97 -27.04
C GLY A 48 7.79 22.07 -26.02
N TYR A 49 8.64 21.04 -25.96
CA TYR A 49 9.82 20.98 -25.12
C TYR A 49 10.74 19.84 -25.58
N GLN A 50 12.04 19.97 -25.38
CA GLN A 50 13.02 18.91 -25.62
C GLN A 50 14.21 19.04 -24.67
N ALA A 51 14.88 17.92 -24.40
CA ALA A 51 16.12 17.88 -23.64
C ALA A 51 17.06 16.80 -24.16
N GLU A 52 18.37 17.08 -24.15
CA GLU A 52 19.43 16.11 -24.43
C GLU A 52 19.65 15.20 -23.22
N VAL A 53 19.80 13.92 -23.48
CA VAL A 53 19.98 12.87 -22.47
C VAL A 53 20.96 11.81 -22.96
N ASN A 54 21.67 11.18 -22.03
CA ASN A 54 22.66 10.15 -22.34
C ASN A 54 22.04 8.84 -22.84
N ASN A 55 20.79 8.56 -22.46
CA ASN A 55 20.01 7.42 -22.93
C ASN A 55 18.53 7.80 -23.18
N TYR A 56 18.19 8.19 -24.42
CA TYR A 56 16.83 8.65 -24.73
C TYR A 56 15.79 7.53 -24.65
N THR A 57 16.16 6.27 -24.91
CA THR A 57 15.23 5.13 -24.82
C THR A 57 14.83 4.90 -23.37
N HIS A 58 15.78 5.04 -22.44
CA HIS A 58 15.51 4.93 -21.01
C HIS A 58 14.73 6.14 -20.49
N ALA A 59 15.10 7.35 -20.92
CA ALA A 59 14.37 8.58 -20.61
C ALA A 59 12.90 8.49 -21.04
N GLU A 60 12.65 8.04 -22.27
CA GLU A 60 11.31 7.85 -22.80
C GLU A 60 10.52 6.85 -21.95
N ALA A 61 11.07 5.66 -21.68
CA ALA A 61 10.42 4.63 -20.87
C ALA A 61 10.10 5.11 -19.44
N PHE A 62 11.01 5.88 -18.84
CA PHE A 62 10.84 6.46 -17.51
C PHE A 62 9.67 7.47 -17.50
N VAL A 63 9.67 8.42 -18.43
CA VAL A 63 8.63 9.46 -18.52
C VAL A 63 7.28 8.82 -18.84
N HIS A 64 7.26 7.82 -19.73
CA HIS A 64 6.07 7.03 -20.06
C HIS A 64 5.47 6.31 -18.85
N LYS A 65 6.32 5.81 -17.94
CA LYS A 65 5.89 5.17 -16.70
C LYS A 65 5.32 6.18 -15.71
N LEU A 66 5.93 7.36 -15.58
CA LEU A 66 5.42 8.44 -14.73
C LEU A 66 4.06 8.97 -15.21
N LEU A 67 3.88 9.06 -16.52
CA LEU A 67 2.66 9.57 -17.12
C LEU A 67 1.62 8.48 -17.42
N ASP A 68 1.84 7.23 -17.00
CA ASP A 68 1.03 6.08 -17.42
C ASP A 68 -0.47 6.23 -17.07
N ALA A 69 -0.77 6.84 -15.91
CA ALA A 69 -2.14 7.15 -15.50
C ALA A 69 -2.88 8.11 -16.45
N TYR A 70 -2.14 8.90 -17.24
CA TYR A 70 -2.66 9.83 -18.24
C TYR A 70 -2.64 9.26 -19.65
N ARG A 71 -2.19 8.01 -19.85
CA ARG A 71 -2.02 7.42 -21.18
C ARG A 71 -3.36 7.27 -21.90
N VAL A 72 -3.41 7.72 -23.15
CA VAL A 72 -4.63 7.69 -23.96
C VAL A 72 -4.91 6.30 -24.52
N ASN A 73 -3.86 5.51 -24.82
CA ASN A 73 -3.98 4.14 -25.31
C ASN A 73 -2.67 3.36 -25.05
N ASP A 74 -2.78 2.04 -24.83
CA ASP A 74 -1.68 1.15 -24.41
C ASP A 74 -0.52 1.07 -25.41
N ASN A 75 -0.76 1.35 -26.69
CA ASN A 75 0.22 1.25 -27.77
C ASN A 75 0.65 2.59 -28.36
N ARG A 76 0.40 3.73 -27.69
CA ARG A 76 0.84 5.04 -28.21
C ARG A 76 1.44 5.95 -27.15
N GLU A 77 2.40 6.74 -27.59
CA GLU A 77 3.12 7.83 -26.89
C GLU A 77 2.25 9.05 -26.52
N PHE A 78 0.91 8.93 -26.49
CA PHE A 78 0.01 10.07 -26.23
C PHE A 78 -0.57 10.05 -24.82
N PHE A 79 -0.56 11.22 -24.18
CA PHE A 79 -0.99 11.42 -22.79
C PHE A 79 -1.97 12.59 -22.68
N ASN A 80 -3.05 12.39 -21.94
CA ASN A 80 -4.04 13.41 -21.61
C ASN A 80 -3.60 14.18 -20.36
N THR A 81 -2.61 15.06 -20.53
CA THR A 81 -2.03 15.87 -19.46
C THR A 81 -1.53 17.22 -19.99
N SER A 82 -1.18 18.14 -19.08
CA SER A 82 -0.61 19.43 -19.45
C SER A 82 0.85 19.30 -19.89
N ILE A 83 1.31 20.22 -20.74
CA ILE A 83 2.72 20.29 -21.13
C ILE A 83 3.64 20.46 -19.92
N THR A 84 3.23 21.26 -18.94
CA THR A 84 4.01 21.49 -17.70
C THR A 84 4.24 20.21 -16.92
N GLU A 85 3.22 19.34 -16.82
CA GLU A 85 3.34 18.06 -16.12
C GLU A 85 4.34 17.13 -16.80
N ALA A 86 4.32 17.07 -18.13
CA ALA A 86 5.26 16.26 -18.88
C ALA A 86 6.69 16.84 -18.88
N ILE A 87 6.85 18.17 -18.88
CA ILE A 87 8.15 18.81 -18.68
C ILE A 87 8.73 18.42 -17.32
N ASN A 88 7.91 18.46 -16.26
CA ASN A 88 8.36 18.06 -14.92
C ASN A 88 8.83 16.59 -14.92
N ALA A 89 8.09 15.68 -15.56
CA ALA A 89 8.50 14.28 -15.67
C ALA A 89 9.84 14.09 -16.40
N ILE A 90 10.08 14.85 -17.47
CA ILE A 90 11.38 14.86 -18.18
C ILE A 90 12.49 15.45 -17.28
N MET A 91 12.22 16.54 -16.58
CA MET A 91 13.18 17.15 -15.66
C MET A 91 13.56 16.23 -14.50
N GLU A 92 12.63 15.42 -14.00
CA GLU A 92 12.95 14.39 -13.00
C GLU A 92 13.93 13.34 -13.55
N TYR A 93 13.79 12.94 -14.82
CA TYR A 93 14.76 12.06 -15.46
C TYR A 93 16.14 12.73 -15.58
N ILE A 94 16.20 13.99 -16.03
CA ILE A 94 17.47 14.70 -16.24
C ILE A 94 18.24 14.85 -14.93
N LYS A 95 17.56 15.10 -13.80
CA LYS A 95 18.21 15.13 -12.48
C LYS A 95 18.91 13.82 -12.13
N ILE A 96 18.38 12.69 -12.61
CA ILE A 96 18.96 11.36 -12.42
C ILE A 96 20.10 11.12 -13.43
N ASP A 97 19.89 11.52 -14.69
CA ASP A 97 20.87 11.39 -15.79
C ASP A 97 22.16 12.20 -15.52
N ASP A 98 22.04 13.38 -14.89
CA ASP A 98 23.16 14.25 -14.51
C ASP A 98 24.02 13.68 -13.35
N GLN A 99 23.55 12.63 -12.63
CA GLN A 99 24.27 12.00 -11.51
C GLN A 99 24.97 10.67 -11.90
N TYR A 100 25.04 10.35 -13.19
CA TYR A 100 25.55 9.08 -13.71
C TYR A 100 27.10 8.97 -13.61
N ASP A 101 27.59 8.00 -12.82
CA ASP A 101 28.98 7.50 -12.82
C ASP A 101 28.96 6.05 -13.35
N GLU A 102 29.72 5.77 -14.42
CA GLU A 102 29.69 4.55 -15.24
C GLU A 102 30.07 3.25 -14.49
N ASN A 103 30.44 3.30 -13.22
CA ASN A 103 31.00 2.15 -12.49
C ASN A 103 30.07 1.45 -11.48
N ASN A 104 28.79 1.82 -11.37
CA ASN A 104 27.90 1.20 -10.39
C ASN A 104 26.81 0.33 -11.02
N SER A 105 26.98 -1.00 -10.94
CA SER A 105 26.01 -2.03 -11.36
C SER A 105 24.87 -2.18 -10.34
N GLN A 106 24.18 -1.08 -10.02
CA GLN A 106 23.15 -1.00 -8.97
C GLN A 106 21.80 -0.47 -9.50
N LEU A 107 21.65 -0.33 -10.81
CA LEU A 107 20.52 0.36 -11.45
C LEU A 107 19.13 -0.30 -11.26
N GLU A 108 19.05 -1.62 -11.03
CA GLU A 108 17.75 -2.27 -10.74
C GLU A 108 17.31 -2.12 -9.28
N ALA A 109 18.24 -1.85 -8.35
CA ALA A 109 17.91 -1.57 -6.94
C ALA A 109 17.61 -0.08 -6.73
N ASP A 110 18.34 0.81 -7.40
CA ASP A 110 18.21 2.26 -7.23
C ASP A 110 16.89 2.82 -7.80
N CYS A 111 16.31 2.20 -8.83
CA CYS A 111 14.98 2.59 -9.35
C CYS A 111 13.85 2.28 -8.36
N LEU A 112 14.01 1.27 -7.50
CA LEU A 112 13.06 0.95 -6.45
C LEU A 112 13.22 1.95 -5.28
N ASP A 113 14.45 2.32 -4.94
CA ASP A 113 14.76 3.31 -3.91
C ASP A 113 14.34 4.74 -4.32
N ALA A 114 14.42 5.11 -5.60
CA ALA A 114 13.95 6.40 -6.10
C ALA A 114 12.41 6.51 -6.13
N GLN A 115 11.68 5.44 -6.45
CA GLN A 115 10.21 5.43 -6.33
C GLN A 115 9.76 5.39 -4.87
N THR A 116 10.48 4.66 -4.03
CA THR A 116 10.30 4.62 -2.58
C THR A 116 10.51 6.02 -1.97
N SER A 117 11.50 6.79 -2.44
CA SER A 117 11.73 8.16 -1.95
C SER A 117 10.75 9.20 -2.53
N ALA A 118 10.26 9.03 -3.76
CA ALA A 118 9.40 10.02 -4.42
C ALA A 118 8.03 10.16 -3.74
N TYR A 119 7.37 9.04 -3.39
CA TYR A 119 6.09 9.15 -2.68
C TYR A 119 6.27 9.58 -1.21
N GLU A 120 7.40 9.26 -0.57
CA GLU A 120 7.67 9.63 0.83
C GLU A 120 7.69 11.15 1.04
N VAL A 121 8.18 11.91 0.04
CA VAL A 121 8.12 13.38 0.07
C VAL A 121 6.68 13.87 0.07
N GLU A 122 5.85 13.35 -0.84
CA GLU A 122 4.44 13.72 -0.93
C GLU A 122 3.66 13.28 0.31
N GLU A 123 3.96 12.11 0.89
CA GLU A 123 3.39 11.67 2.17
C GLU A 123 3.77 12.59 3.31
N LYS A 124 5.04 12.97 3.41
CA LYS A 124 5.49 13.87 4.48
C LYS A 124 4.82 15.23 4.39
N ILE A 125 4.68 15.79 3.19
CA ILE A 125 3.97 17.05 2.99
C ILE A 125 2.49 16.88 3.37
N ALA A 126 1.87 15.77 2.97
CA ALA A 126 0.50 15.48 3.34
C ALA A 126 0.35 15.35 4.87
N ASP A 127 1.27 14.67 5.55
CA ASP A 127 1.29 14.53 7.01
C ASP A 127 1.47 15.89 7.71
N ASP A 128 2.29 16.77 7.14
CA ASP A 128 2.50 18.12 7.67
C ASP A 128 1.23 18.97 7.59
N TYR A 129 0.52 18.91 6.47
CA TYR A 129 -0.80 19.54 6.34
C TYR A 129 -1.85 18.85 7.20
N TYR A 130 -1.82 17.53 7.32
CA TYR A 130 -2.79 16.77 8.10
C TYR A 130 -2.66 17.08 9.60
N ASN A 131 -1.44 17.20 10.12
CA ASN A 131 -1.17 17.43 11.53
C ASN A 131 -0.97 18.91 11.90
N GLY A 132 -0.79 19.79 10.92
CA GLY A 132 -0.40 21.19 11.14
C GLY A 132 1.00 21.31 11.73
N THR A 133 1.97 20.58 11.15
CA THR A 133 3.38 20.56 11.59
C THR A 133 4.30 21.24 10.58
N ASN A 134 5.59 21.39 10.93
CA ASN A 134 6.62 21.99 10.07
C ASN A 134 6.27 23.38 9.50
N GLY A 135 5.52 24.19 10.27
CA GLY A 135 5.14 25.55 9.87
C GLY A 135 3.89 25.62 8.99
N GLN A 136 3.22 24.50 8.71
CA GLN A 136 1.91 24.47 8.06
C GLN A 136 0.78 24.55 9.09
N PHE A 137 -0.32 25.18 8.69
CA PHE A 137 -1.58 25.03 9.42
C PHE A 137 -2.24 23.71 9.02
N GLN A 138 -3.04 23.14 9.93
CA GLN A 138 -3.81 21.94 9.60
C GLN A 138 -4.78 22.24 8.45
N ASP A 139 -4.63 21.51 7.35
CA ASP A 139 -5.44 21.62 6.14
C ASP A 139 -5.64 20.24 5.51
N TYR A 140 -6.81 19.65 5.75
CA TYR A 140 -7.14 18.33 5.23
C TYR A 140 -7.36 18.33 3.71
N GLU A 141 -7.72 19.45 3.10
CA GLU A 141 -7.88 19.50 1.64
C GLU A 141 -6.51 19.41 0.95
N GLU A 142 -5.52 20.15 1.45
CA GLU A 142 -4.14 20.04 0.96
C GLU A 142 -3.52 18.69 1.28
N ALA A 143 -3.74 18.14 2.48
CA ALA A 143 -3.30 16.79 2.83
C ALA A 143 -3.85 15.75 1.85
N MET A 144 -5.14 15.82 1.53
CA MET A 144 -5.79 14.93 0.56
C MET A 144 -5.17 15.04 -0.84
N LYS A 145 -4.80 16.26 -1.29
CA LYS A 145 -4.13 16.45 -2.59
C LYS A 145 -2.76 15.77 -2.61
N HIS A 146 -1.96 15.97 -1.57
CA HIS A 146 -0.62 15.39 -1.48
C HIS A 146 -0.65 13.86 -1.28
N TYR A 147 -1.57 13.32 -0.48
CA TYR A 147 -1.75 11.87 -0.43
C TYR A 147 -2.16 11.28 -1.78
N LYS A 148 -3.02 11.94 -2.56
CA LYS A 148 -3.36 11.46 -3.92
C LYS A 148 -2.15 11.44 -4.84
N LYS A 149 -1.24 12.42 -4.74
CA LYS A 149 0.04 12.41 -5.46
C LYS A 149 0.92 11.24 -5.01
N ALA A 150 1.06 11.03 -3.71
CA ALA A 150 1.81 9.89 -3.16
C ALA A 150 1.23 8.54 -3.65
N VAL A 151 -0.10 8.41 -3.75
CA VAL A 151 -0.74 7.22 -4.35
C VAL A 151 -0.39 7.09 -5.83
N ALA A 152 -0.43 8.18 -6.60
CA ALA A 152 -0.04 8.17 -8.01
C ALA A 152 1.42 7.71 -8.19
N LEU A 153 2.29 8.05 -7.23
CA LEU A 153 3.70 7.65 -7.19
C LEU A 153 3.94 6.23 -6.64
N GLY A 154 2.90 5.54 -6.17
CA GLY A 154 2.99 4.13 -5.78
C GLY A 154 2.65 3.83 -4.32
N SER A 155 2.49 4.85 -3.46
CA SER A 155 2.36 4.60 -2.03
C SER A 155 1.08 3.85 -1.65
N GLY A 156 1.25 2.73 -0.96
CA GLY A 156 0.16 2.05 -0.26
C GLY A 156 -0.19 2.72 1.08
N SER A 157 0.76 3.37 1.74
CA SER A 157 0.54 4.07 3.02
C SER A 157 -0.35 5.31 2.82
N ALA A 158 -0.18 6.04 1.72
CA ALA A 158 -1.05 7.14 1.35
C ALA A 158 -2.49 6.68 1.08
N CYS A 159 -2.69 5.49 0.49
CA CYS A 159 -4.02 4.89 0.36
C CYS A 159 -4.64 4.63 1.75
N GLN A 160 -3.84 4.20 2.72
CA GLN A 160 -4.30 4.05 4.12
C GLN A 160 -4.71 5.40 4.71
N SER A 161 -3.92 6.45 4.53
CA SER A 161 -4.23 7.79 5.03
C SER A 161 -5.51 8.36 4.40
N ILE A 162 -5.69 8.24 3.08
CA ILE A 162 -6.93 8.65 2.41
C ILE A 162 -8.14 7.86 2.95
N GLY A 163 -8.00 6.55 3.12
CA GLY A 163 -9.05 5.73 3.71
C GLY A 163 -9.41 6.17 5.14
N LEU A 164 -8.41 6.58 5.93
CA LEU A 164 -8.61 7.13 7.27
C LEU A 164 -9.40 8.45 7.23
N MET A 165 -9.06 9.36 6.31
CA MET A 165 -9.77 10.63 6.14
C MET A 165 -11.26 10.41 5.84
N TYR A 166 -11.59 9.46 4.95
CA TYR A 166 -12.99 9.07 4.70
C TYR A 166 -13.66 8.40 5.89
N ARG A 167 -12.92 7.59 6.67
CA ARG A 167 -13.47 6.92 7.86
C ARG A 167 -13.78 7.90 8.99
N LEU A 168 -12.92 8.91 9.18
CA LEU A 168 -13.04 9.90 10.26
C LEU A 168 -13.82 11.16 9.83
N GLY A 169 -14.01 11.39 8.54
CA GLY A 169 -14.65 12.61 8.03
C GLY A 169 -13.73 13.83 8.09
N GLU A 170 -12.43 13.64 7.87
CA GLU A 170 -11.42 14.70 7.93
C GLU A 170 -11.21 15.30 6.55
N GLY A 171 -11.64 16.55 6.37
CA GLY A 171 -11.62 17.25 5.07
C GLY A 171 -12.60 16.71 4.04
N VAL A 172 -13.36 15.67 4.37
CA VAL A 172 -14.40 15.06 3.53
C VAL A 172 -15.56 14.60 4.41
N HIS A 173 -16.73 14.36 3.83
CA HIS A 173 -17.80 13.68 4.56
C HIS A 173 -17.41 12.22 4.85
N THR A 174 -17.83 11.73 6.03
CA THR A 174 -17.60 10.34 6.41
C THR A 174 -18.24 9.39 5.39
N ASP A 175 -17.43 8.50 4.82
CA ASP A 175 -17.87 7.45 3.91
C ASP A 175 -17.08 6.16 4.14
N LEU A 176 -17.70 5.23 4.87
CA LEU A 176 -17.10 3.95 5.22
C LEU A 176 -16.88 3.03 4.01
N ARG A 177 -17.72 3.14 2.96
CA ARG A 177 -17.57 2.32 1.75
C ARG A 177 -16.40 2.83 0.91
N GLU A 178 -16.25 4.13 0.83
CA GLU A 178 -15.11 4.77 0.18
C GLU A 178 -13.80 4.49 0.94
N ALA A 179 -13.81 4.55 2.27
CA ALA A 179 -12.68 4.13 3.10
C ALA A 179 -12.24 2.68 2.77
N LEU A 180 -13.19 1.73 2.69
CA LEU A 180 -12.90 0.35 2.29
C LEU A 180 -12.32 0.25 0.88
N ARG A 181 -12.73 1.11 -0.07
CA ARG A 181 -12.18 1.15 -1.43
C ARG A 181 -10.71 1.51 -1.40
N TRP A 182 -10.35 2.56 -0.66
CA TRP A 182 -8.97 3.01 -0.49
C TRP A 182 -8.10 2.01 0.27
N TYR A 183 -8.61 1.39 1.33
CA TYR A 183 -7.88 0.34 2.03
C TYR A 183 -7.59 -0.88 1.13
N LYS A 184 -8.56 -1.30 0.31
CA LYS A 184 -8.34 -2.37 -0.68
C LYS A 184 -7.30 -1.99 -1.71
N GLU A 185 -7.25 -0.73 -2.12
CA GLU A 185 -6.20 -0.22 -3.00
C GLU A 185 -4.82 -0.23 -2.32
N GLY A 186 -4.75 0.15 -1.04
CA GLY A 186 -3.54 0.01 -0.22
C GLY A 186 -3.06 -1.45 -0.15
N LEU A 187 -3.96 -2.43 0.00
CA LEU A 187 -3.60 -3.85 -0.05
C LEU A 187 -3.00 -4.28 -1.39
N ARG A 188 -3.51 -3.78 -2.52
CA ARG A 188 -2.91 -4.06 -3.85
C ARG A 188 -1.48 -3.52 -3.95
N ARG A 189 -1.19 -2.48 -3.19
CA ARG A 189 0.13 -1.83 -3.05
C ARG A 189 0.89 -2.31 -1.81
N LYS A 190 0.52 -3.46 -1.24
CA LYS A 190 1.20 -4.14 -0.12
C LYS A 190 1.18 -3.39 1.21
N ALA A 191 0.32 -2.39 1.40
CA ALA A 191 0.09 -1.76 2.70
C ALA A 191 -0.81 -2.64 3.57
N TYR A 192 -0.26 -3.72 4.13
CA TYR A 192 -1.02 -4.72 4.88
C TYR A 192 -1.59 -4.19 6.22
N GLY A 193 -1.06 -3.09 6.74
CA GLY A 193 -1.64 -2.37 7.89
C GLY A 193 -3.09 -1.93 7.67
N THR A 194 -3.52 -1.80 6.42
CA THR A 194 -4.92 -1.52 6.07
C THR A 194 -5.89 -2.62 6.49
N TYR A 195 -5.46 -3.87 6.74
CA TYR A 195 -6.35 -4.90 7.29
C TYR A 195 -6.93 -4.51 8.66
N TYR A 196 -6.15 -3.81 9.50
CA TYR A 196 -6.63 -3.29 10.78
C TYR A 196 -7.70 -2.22 10.59
N HIS A 197 -7.48 -1.30 9.65
CA HIS A 197 -8.47 -0.24 9.38
C HIS A 197 -9.75 -0.80 8.75
N MET A 198 -9.63 -1.78 7.85
CA MET A 198 -10.77 -2.51 7.30
C MET A 198 -11.53 -3.27 8.39
N LEU A 199 -10.83 -3.90 9.35
CA LEU A 199 -11.44 -4.52 10.53
C LEU A 199 -12.31 -3.52 11.29
N GLN A 200 -11.80 -2.33 11.58
CA GLN A 200 -12.58 -1.29 12.27
C GLN A 200 -13.83 -0.87 11.48
N VAL A 201 -13.71 -0.72 10.16
CA VAL A 201 -14.87 -0.37 9.32
C VAL A 201 -15.91 -1.49 9.31
N TYR A 202 -15.48 -2.75 9.14
CA TYR A 202 -16.43 -3.88 9.16
C TYR A 202 -17.10 -4.07 10.51
N LEU A 203 -16.40 -3.81 11.62
CA LEU A 203 -17.01 -3.80 12.95
C LEU A 203 -18.05 -2.68 13.08
N ALA A 204 -17.77 -1.48 12.57
CA ALA A 204 -18.70 -0.35 12.59
C ALA A 204 -19.95 -0.61 11.72
N LEU A 205 -19.79 -1.33 10.60
CA LEU A 205 -20.86 -1.74 9.71
C LEU A 205 -21.58 -3.03 10.15
N GLU A 206 -21.17 -3.64 11.26
CA GLU A 206 -21.69 -4.93 11.75
C GLU A 206 -21.50 -6.09 10.75
N GLU A 207 -20.49 -6.00 9.88
CA GLU A 207 -20.12 -7.03 8.90
C GLU A 207 -19.09 -8.02 9.50
N PHE A 208 -19.48 -8.77 10.53
CA PHE A 208 -18.55 -9.57 11.36
C PHE A 208 -17.79 -10.67 10.61
N GLU A 209 -18.36 -11.26 9.56
CA GLU A 209 -17.64 -12.26 8.75
C GLU A 209 -16.43 -11.63 8.04
N ASN A 210 -16.58 -10.39 7.56
CA ASN A 210 -15.51 -9.63 6.92
C ASN A 210 -14.49 -9.14 7.95
N ALA A 211 -14.94 -8.72 9.14
CA ALA A 211 -14.08 -8.40 10.27
C ALA A 211 -13.20 -9.59 10.68
N ASN A 212 -13.78 -10.79 10.77
CA ASN A 212 -13.04 -12.01 11.11
C ASN A 212 -12.00 -12.37 10.02
N LYS A 213 -12.33 -12.20 8.73
CA LYS A 213 -11.36 -12.36 7.63
C LYS A 213 -10.19 -11.38 7.75
N CYS A 214 -10.45 -10.13 8.09
CA CYS A 214 -9.39 -9.15 8.36
C CYS A 214 -8.53 -9.59 9.54
N MET A 215 -9.12 -10.09 10.63
CA MET A 215 -8.35 -10.54 11.79
C MET A 215 -7.44 -11.73 11.47
N GLN A 216 -7.92 -12.71 10.70
CA GLN A 216 -7.09 -13.81 10.20
C GLN A 216 -5.89 -13.30 9.37
N LYS A 217 -6.10 -12.26 8.55
CA LYS A 217 -5.03 -11.64 7.77
C LYS A 217 -4.03 -10.90 8.65
N ILE A 218 -4.49 -10.14 9.64
CA ILE A 218 -3.61 -9.45 10.59
C ILE A 218 -2.70 -10.45 11.33
N PHE A 219 -3.26 -11.57 11.82
CA PHE A 219 -2.45 -12.62 12.44
C PHE A 219 -1.47 -13.30 11.47
N PHE A 220 -1.82 -13.38 10.18
CA PHE A 220 -0.95 -13.96 9.15
C PHE A 220 0.26 -13.08 8.84
N GLU A 221 0.11 -11.75 8.84
CA GLU A 221 1.23 -10.82 8.60
C GLU A 221 2.22 -10.77 9.78
N ASP A 222 1.84 -11.25 10.97
CA ASP A 222 2.68 -11.35 12.18
C ASP A 222 3.30 -10.02 12.65
N ASP A 223 2.67 -8.89 12.29
CA ASP A 223 3.00 -7.57 12.84
C ASP A 223 2.37 -7.39 14.21
N LEU A 224 3.20 -7.29 15.25
CA LEU A 224 2.77 -7.30 16.64
C LEU A 224 1.99 -6.04 17.05
N PHE A 225 2.25 -4.90 16.39
CA PHE A 225 1.49 -3.68 16.61
C PHE A 225 0.06 -3.84 16.11
N TYR A 226 -0.12 -4.25 14.84
CA TYR A 226 -1.45 -4.46 14.27
C TYR A 226 -2.20 -5.64 14.89
N MET A 227 -1.50 -6.73 15.27
CA MET A 227 -2.10 -7.83 16.02
C MET A 227 -2.66 -7.36 17.36
N SER A 228 -1.92 -6.52 18.08
CA SER A 228 -2.36 -6.00 19.38
C SER A 228 -3.55 -5.07 19.23
N MET A 229 -3.45 -4.07 18.34
CA MET A 229 -4.53 -3.12 18.05
C MET A 229 -5.80 -3.83 17.54
N GLY A 230 -5.63 -4.76 16.61
CA GLY A 230 -6.72 -5.54 16.02
C GLY A 230 -7.42 -6.43 17.04
N THR A 231 -6.65 -7.17 17.84
CA THR A 231 -7.22 -8.09 18.86
C THR A 231 -8.02 -7.32 19.91
N VAL A 232 -7.47 -6.24 20.46
CA VAL A 232 -8.16 -5.42 21.46
C VAL A 232 -9.44 -4.82 20.86
N SER A 233 -9.34 -4.22 19.67
CA SER A 233 -10.50 -3.61 19.00
C SER A 233 -11.59 -4.64 18.69
N TYR A 234 -11.20 -5.82 18.19
CA TYR A 234 -12.11 -6.88 17.80
C TYR A 234 -12.86 -7.45 19.00
N LEU A 235 -12.13 -7.85 20.05
CA LEU A 235 -12.73 -8.45 21.23
C LEU A 235 -13.62 -7.44 21.98
N LYS A 236 -13.18 -6.19 22.13
CA LYS A 236 -13.96 -5.12 22.76
C LYS A 236 -15.26 -4.83 22.00
N ALA A 237 -15.20 -4.75 20.67
CA ALA A 237 -16.38 -4.54 19.83
C ALA A 237 -17.36 -5.72 19.94
N CYS A 238 -16.84 -6.96 19.89
CA CYS A 238 -17.67 -8.15 20.04
C CYS A 238 -18.33 -8.21 21.41
N GLN A 239 -17.61 -7.87 22.49
CA GLN A 239 -18.12 -7.84 23.85
C GLN A 239 -19.23 -6.80 24.00
N TRP A 240 -19.00 -5.58 23.50
CA TRP A 240 -19.99 -4.51 23.56
C TRP A 240 -21.28 -4.85 22.78
N LYS A 241 -21.15 -5.55 21.66
CA LYS A 241 -22.27 -6.00 20.82
C LYS A 241 -22.88 -7.33 21.28
N ASN A 242 -22.36 -7.95 22.35
CA ASN A 242 -22.80 -9.24 22.87
C ASN A 242 -22.85 -10.35 21.78
N ILE A 243 -21.81 -10.39 20.93
CA ILE A 243 -21.71 -11.34 19.81
C ILE A 243 -21.35 -12.72 20.35
N ASP A 244 -22.03 -13.74 19.85
CA ASP A 244 -21.73 -15.14 20.15
C ASP A 244 -20.31 -15.53 19.71
N ASN A 245 -19.58 -16.17 20.61
CA ASN A 245 -18.23 -16.70 20.42
C ASN A 245 -18.08 -17.59 19.19
N ASN A 246 -19.18 -18.19 18.71
CA ASN A 246 -19.18 -18.98 17.48
C ASN A 246 -18.68 -18.22 16.24
N PHE A 247 -18.73 -16.88 16.23
CA PHE A 247 -18.20 -16.04 15.14
C PHE A 247 -16.76 -15.56 15.38
N ILE A 248 -16.22 -15.77 16.58
CA ILE A 248 -14.91 -15.29 17.01
C ILE A 248 -13.95 -16.49 16.97
N GLU A 249 -12.83 -16.38 16.26
CA GLU A 249 -11.79 -17.41 16.31
C GLU A 249 -10.97 -17.32 17.60
N LEU A 250 -11.63 -17.58 18.73
CA LEU A 250 -11.03 -17.52 20.06
C LEU A 250 -9.78 -18.39 20.17
N GLU A 251 -9.77 -19.59 19.57
CA GLU A 251 -8.57 -20.44 19.55
C GLU A 251 -7.38 -19.77 18.87
N LEU A 252 -7.61 -19.05 17.77
CA LEU A 252 -6.55 -18.34 17.07
C LEU A 252 -6.07 -17.16 17.92
N ILE A 253 -7.01 -16.36 18.43
CA ILE A 253 -6.70 -15.20 19.28
C ILE A 253 -5.92 -15.63 20.53
N GLN A 254 -6.39 -16.66 21.23
CA GLN A 254 -5.81 -17.22 22.45
C GLN A 254 -4.33 -17.59 22.28
N ARG A 255 -3.94 -18.13 21.12
CA ARG A 255 -2.54 -18.47 20.82
C ARG A 255 -1.63 -17.24 20.76
N HIS A 256 -2.16 -16.08 20.39
CA HIS A 256 -1.40 -14.84 20.27
C HIS A 256 -1.44 -13.96 21.52
N ILE A 257 -2.38 -14.20 22.45
CA ILE A 257 -2.55 -13.37 23.66
C ILE A 257 -1.26 -13.20 24.47
N PRO A 258 -0.45 -14.25 24.76
CA PRO A 258 0.76 -14.06 25.54
C PRO A 258 1.76 -13.09 24.87
N ARG A 259 1.97 -13.21 23.55
CA ARG A 259 2.84 -12.32 22.77
C ARG A 259 2.30 -10.89 22.71
N ILE A 260 1.00 -10.74 22.52
CA ILE A 260 0.33 -9.43 22.49
C ILE A 260 0.44 -8.75 23.85
N LYS A 261 0.15 -9.48 24.94
CA LYS A 261 0.20 -8.94 26.29
C LYS A 261 1.61 -8.48 26.66
N ASP A 262 2.62 -9.31 26.41
CA ASP A 262 4.03 -8.98 26.64
C ASP A 262 4.47 -7.73 25.87
N TYR A 263 4.07 -7.63 24.59
CA TYR A 263 4.31 -6.44 23.79
C TYR A 263 3.65 -5.18 24.36
N LEU A 264 2.37 -5.25 24.68
CA LEU A 264 1.62 -4.12 25.22
C LEU A 264 2.18 -3.64 26.56
N GLU A 265 2.52 -4.56 27.46
CA GLU A 265 3.13 -4.24 28.75
C GLU A 265 4.53 -3.63 28.59
N THR A 266 5.33 -4.14 27.65
CA THR A 266 6.64 -3.58 27.31
C THR A 266 6.51 -2.16 26.76
N GLN A 267 5.56 -1.92 25.85
CA GLN A 267 5.31 -0.57 25.31
C GLN A 267 4.78 0.39 26.38
N ALA A 268 3.91 -0.07 27.29
CA ALA A 268 3.44 0.74 28.41
C ALA A 268 4.56 1.18 29.36
N GLN A 269 5.67 0.42 29.44
CA GLN A 269 6.82 0.78 30.27
C GLN A 269 7.80 1.71 29.56
N SER A 270 7.94 1.58 28.24
CA SER A 270 9.03 2.20 27.47
C SER A 270 8.60 3.38 26.59
N ASN A 271 7.31 3.54 26.30
CA ASN A 271 6.81 4.54 25.36
C ASN A 271 6.08 5.68 26.09
N ASP A 272 6.81 6.71 26.53
CA ASP A 272 6.24 7.81 27.31
C ASP A 272 5.12 8.58 26.59
N LYS A 273 5.20 8.69 25.25
CA LYS A 273 4.20 9.43 24.47
C LYS A 273 2.84 8.73 24.41
N TYR A 274 2.85 7.39 24.33
CA TYR A 274 1.64 6.59 24.15
C TYR A 274 1.37 5.63 25.32
N LYS A 275 2.02 5.87 26.46
CA LYS A 275 1.95 5.03 27.66
C LYS A 275 0.53 4.72 28.10
N ASP A 276 -0.28 5.76 28.26
CA ASP A 276 -1.65 5.62 28.76
C ASP A 276 -2.54 4.80 27.80
N MET A 277 -2.34 4.98 26.50
CA MET A 277 -3.01 4.17 25.47
C MET A 277 -2.67 2.69 25.63
N TYR A 278 -1.38 2.34 25.80
CA TYR A 278 -0.98 0.94 25.99
C TYR A 278 -1.49 0.35 27.31
N ILE A 279 -1.50 1.12 28.39
CA ILE A 279 -2.09 0.70 29.67
C ILE A 279 -3.59 0.40 29.50
N GLU A 280 -4.32 1.26 28.79
CA GLU A 280 -5.73 1.04 28.49
C GLU A 280 -5.93 -0.22 27.63
N MET A 281 -5.10 -0.44 26.62
CA MET A 281 -5.16 -1.64 25.79
C MET A 281 -4.91 -2.93 26.59
N VAL A 282 -3.98 -2.94 27.54
CA VAL A 282 -3.76 -4.09 28.44
C VAL A 282 -5.02 -4.34 29.28
N ARG A 283 -5.64 -3.27 29.80
CA ARG A 283 -6.87 -3.39 30.60
C ARG A 283 -8.03 -3.96 29.77
N ASP A 284 -8.22 -3.42 28.57
CA ASP A 284 -9.28 -3.84 27.66
C ASP A 284 -9.07 -5.29 27.20
N LEU A 285 -7.83 -5.68 26.91
CA LEU A 285 -7.48 -7.06 26.58
C LEU A 285 -7.82 -8.01 27.72
N ASN A 286 -7.41 -7.69 28.95
CA ASN A 286 -7.71 -8.52 30.12
C ASN A 286 -9.21 -8.64 30.37
N SER A 287 -9.95 -7.53 30.30
CA SER A 287 -11.41 -7.53 30.48
C SER A 287 -12.12 -8.40 29.44
N ALA A 288 -11.67 -8.36 28.19
CA ALA A 288 -12.26 -9.18 27.14
C ALA A 288 -11.88 -10.66 27.28
N CYS A 289 -10.65 -10.97 27.72
CA CYS A 289 -10.25 -12.33 28.04
C CYS A 289 -11.14 -12.93 29.13
N ASP A 290 -11.42 -12.17 30.18
CA ASP A 290 -12.25 -12.61 31.29
C ASP A 290 -13.70 -12.87 30.83
N TYR A 291 -14.25 -11.97 30.03
CA TYR A 291 -15.60 -12.09 29.46
C TYR A 291 -15.76 -13.33 28.57
N TYR A 292 -14.75 -13.62 27.75
CA TYR A 292 -14.76 -14.75 26.83
C TYR A 292 -14.12 -16.04 27.38
N HIS A 293 -13.72 -16.03 28.66
CA HIS A 293 -13.03 -17.14 29.32
C HIS A 293 -11.75 -17.63 28.58
N ILE A 294 -10.98 -16.69 28.02
CA ILE A 294 -9.73 -16.99 27.31
C ILE A 294 -8.60 -17.22 28.32
N GLN A 295 -7.90 -18.35 28.24
CA GLN A 295 -6.76 -18.61 29.13
C GLN A 295 -5.57 -17.73 28.73
N GLN A 296 -5.02 -17.00 29.70
CA GLN A 296 -3.90 -16.06 29.49
C GLN A 296 -2.52 -16.72 29.66
N THR A 297 -2.44 -18.01 29.98
CA THR A 297 -1.19 -18.74 30.21
C THR A 297 -0.84 -19.67 29.05
N GLY A 298 0.39 -19.59 28.55
CA GLY A 298 0.89 -20.45 27.47
C GLY A 298 1.42 -21.78 27.98
N SER A 299 0.92 -22.88 27.42
CA SER A 299 1.67 -24.14 27.34
C SER A 299 2.57 -24.09 26.10
N ASP A 300 3.89 -24.14 26.35
CA ASP A 300 5.05 -24.32 25.45
C ASP A 300 5.07 -23.64 24.05
N ASN A 301 5.81 -22.52 24.01
CA ASN A 301 6.02 -21.65 22.84
C ASN A 301 6.92 -22.21 21.72
N GLN A 302 7.76 -23.24 21.97
CA GLN A 302 8.77 -23.64 20.97
C GLN A 302 8.23 -24.61 19.90
N GLU A 303 7.46 -25.62 20.30
CA GLU A 303 6.86 -26.57 19.34
C GLU A 303 5.80 -25.90 18.46
N GLN A 304 5.04 -24.97 19.02
CA GLN A 304 3.99 -24.25 18.28
C GLN A 304 4.57 -23.23 17.29
N LEU A 305 5.63 -22.51 17.65
CA LEU A 305 6.35 -21.62 16.73
C LEU A 305 7.01 -22.41 15.59
N ASN A 306 7.55 -23.60 15.88
CA ASN A 306 8.10 -24.50 14.87
C ASN A 306 7.01 -24.99 13.90
N MET A 307 5.81 -25.30 14.42
CA MET A 307 4.66 -25.69 13.60
C MET A 307 4.17 -24.54 12.70
N GLN A 308 4.15 -23.31 13.20
CA GLN A 308 3.80 -22.12 12.41
C GLN A 308 4.81 -21.84 11.28
N LYS A 309 6.11 -21.89 11.58
CA LYS A 309 7.17 -21.73 10.56
C LYS A 309 7.08 -22.82 9.49
N ALA A 310 6.77 -24.05 9.89
CA ALA A 310 6.58 -25.15 8.96
C ALA A 310 5.33 -24.96 8.09
N LEU A 311 4.19 -24.51 8.66
CA LEU A 311 2.96 -24.21 7.90
C LEU A 311 3.19 -23.08 6.90
N LEU A 312 3.93 -22.04 7.27
CA LEU A 312 4.28 -20.93 6.39
C LEU A 312 5.17 -21.39 5.23
N LYS A 313 6.16 -22.25 5.51
CA LYS A 313 7.01 -22.88 4.48
C LYS A 313 6.19 -23.73 3.51
N ALA A 314 5.25 -24.51 4.03
CA ALA A 314 4.33 -25.34 3.25
C ALA A 314 3.37 -24.50 2.38
N TYR A 315 2.87 -23.38 2.90
CA TYR A 315 2.02 -22.46 2.14
C TYR A 315 2.79 -21.82 0.98
N LYS A 316 4.02 -21.34 1.23
CA LYS A 316 4.88 -20.74 0.21
C LYS A 316 5.34 -21.74 -0.86
N SER A 317 5.50 -23.01 -0.49
CA SER A 317 5.89 -24.07 -1.43
C SER A 317 4.71 -24.74 -2.14
N GLY A 318 3.46 -24.40 -1.80
CA GLY A 318 2.26 -25.03 -2.34
C GLY A 318 1.93 -26.41 -1.76
N HIS A 319 2.73 -26.92 -0.82
CA HIS A 319 2.59 -28.25 -0.19
C HIS A 319 1.65 -28.22 1.02
N TYR A 320 0.40 -27.85 0.81
CA TYR A 320 -0.62 -27.82 1.86
C TYR A 320 -1.98 -28.29 1.36
N LYS A 321 -2.82 -28.80 2.28
CA LYS A 321 -4.23 -29.12 2.01
C LYS A 321 -5.15 -28.36 2.95
N ARG A 322 -6.43 -28.24 2.60
CA ARG A 322 -7.44 -27.66 3.48
C ARG A 322 -8.25 -28.76 4.14
N CYS A 323 -8.49 -28.62 5.43
CA CYS A 323 -9.37 -29.52 6.16
C CYS A 323 -10.77 -29.52 5.51
N PRO A 324 -11.34 -30.69 5.15
CA PRO A 324 -12.66 -30.73 4.53
C PRO A 324 -13.75 -30.22 5.48
N THR A 325 -13.56 -30.39 6.79
CA THR A 325 -14.50 -29.95 7.84
C THR A 325 -14.37 -28.45 8.13
N CYS A 326 -13.24 -27.98 8.64
CA CYS A 326 -13.10 -26.59 9.10
C CYS A 326 -12.44 -25.64 8.09
N LYS A 327 -12.08 -26.14 6.90
CA LYS A 327 -11.42 -25.39 5.80
C LYS A 327 -10.05 -24.78 6.14
N LYS A 328 -9.50 -25.05 7.33
CA LYS A 328 -8.17 -24.58 7.77
C LYS A 328 -7.05 -25.27 7.01
N ILE A 329 -5.96 -24.54 6.80
CA ILE A 329 -4.74 -25.04 6.14
C ILE A 329 -4.07 -26.08 7.05
N CYS A 330 -3.69 -27.19 6.46
CA CYS A 330 -3.02 -28.32 7.08
C CYS A 330 -1.81 -28.70 6.21
N PHE A 331 -0.79 -29.30 6.82
CA PHE A 331 0.28 -29.93 6.05
C PHE A 331 -0.28 -30.98 5.09
N GLU A 332 0.32 -31.09 3.91
CA GLU A 332 -0.08 -32.08 2.90
C GLU A 332 -0.13 -33.51 3.47
N ASN A 333 0.86 -33.86 4.30
CA ASN A 333 0.98 -35.17 4.93
C ASN A 333 0.22 -35.31 6.27
N ALA A 334 -0.53 -34.28 6.70
CA ALA A 334 -1.28 -34.37 7.95
C ALA A 334 -2.43 -35.39 7.81
N VAL A 335 -2.51 -36.35 8.73
CA VAL A 335 -3.58 -37.36 8.79
C VAL A 335 -4.76 -36.87 9.64
N VAL A 336 -4.51 -35.92 10.54
CA VAL A 336 -5.49 -35.32 11.45
C VAL A 336 -5.34 -33.80 11.40
N CYS A 337 -6.47 -33.10 11.40
CA CYS A 337 -6.47 -31.64 11.43
C CYS A 337 -5.99 -31.16 12.80
N PRO A 338 -4.90 -30.37 12.87
CA PRO A 338 -4.40 -29.84 14.14
C PRO A 338 -5.33 -28.77 14.74
N VAL A 339 -6.34 -28.33 13.99
CA VAL A 339 -7.33 -27.35 14.45
C VAL A 339 -8.57 -28.06 15.00
N CYS A 340 -9.24 -28.89 14.19
CA CYS A 340 -10.52 -29.49 14.61
C CYS A 340 -10.45 -30.97 15.02
N GLY A 341 -9.26 -31.60 15.01
CA GLY A 341 -9.09 -33.00 15.37
C GLY A 341 -9.70 -34.02 14.40
N ASN A 342 -10.36 -33.59 13.33
CA ASN A 342 -10.95 -34.48 12.34
C ASN A 342 -9.89 -35.08 11.42
N LYS A 343 -10.11 -36.32 10.98
CA LYS A 343 -9.26 -36.97 9.98
C LYS A 343 -9.28 -36.17 8.67
N LEU A 344 -8.08 -35.94 8.14
CA LEU A 344 -7.87 -35.34 6.84
C LEU A 344 -7.79 -36.50 5.84
N ILE A 345 -8.86 -36.69 5.07
CA ILE A 345 -8.92 -37.67 3.97
C ILE A 345 -7.91 -37.26 2.90
#